data_AF-A0A0T7BY92-F1
#
_entry.id   AF-A0A0T7BY92-F1
#
_cell.length_a   1.000
_cell.length_b   1.000
_cell.length_c   1.000
_cell.angle_alpha   90.00
_cell.angle_beta   90.00
_cell.angle_gamma   90.00
#
_symmetry.space_group_name_H-M   'P 1'
#
loop_
_entity.id
_entity.type
_entity.pdbx_description
1 polymer ?
#
loop_
_entity_poly.entity_id
_entity_poly.type
_entity_poly.pdbx_seq_one_letter_code
_entity_poly.pdbx_strand_id
1 'polypeptide(L)'
;MKLSTSLVAVKRIICDTPRSIFDNDDIEKAAQTILSVGGLINPLVVARSGFQSYKVINGDFEYYAAVRAREIDLKLGEMVSVYIVEDDNNEVIVKQIELFRDKNNLPEMTGTTIISQETLNSFVKSIESRIDNLAHKLIEENKEKFQLEAELKDIKKKQLIDIKPLDIFNTFEKLQLVRKLMQTGMNEGEGQKITDAIVKERDMKLFDSLIDVVERVKIKQKNNKFKKGISSERMLKITDIWLRDD
;
A
#
# COMPACT_ATOMS: atom_id res chain seq x y z
N MET A 1 14.49 41.03 12.15
CA MET A 1 13.25 41.40 11.43
C MET A 1 12.10 40.70 12.15
N LYS A 2 10.97 41.35 12.39
CA LYS A 2 9.90 40.82 13.28
C LYS A 2 8.90 39.89 12.59
N LEU A 3 8.88 39.93 11.26
CA LEU A 3 8.12 39.07 10.37
C LEU A 3 9.09 38.66 9.25
N SER A 4 9.15 37.38 8.91
CA SER A 4 9.98 36.91 7.79
C SER A 4 9.16 36.03 6.85
N THR A 5 9.42 36.14 5.55
CA THR A 5 8.77 35.30 4.53
C THR A 5 9.67 34.13 4.16
N SER A 6 9.13 32.92 4.09
CA SER A 6 9.87 31.74 3.66
C SER A 6 8.98 30.72 2.98
N LEU A 7 9.59 29.78 2.25
CA LEU A 7 8.94 28.54 1.84
C LEU A 7 9.26 27.47 2.89
N VAL A 8 8.21 26.87 3.46
CA VAL A 8 8.32 25.85 4.50
C VAL A 8 7.63 24.58 4.03
N ALA A 9 8.24 23.43 4.30
CA ALA A 9 7.63 22.15 4.01
C ALA A 9 6.38 21.96 4.86
N VAL A 10 5.25 21.61 4.24
CA VAL A 10 3.95 21.46 4.94
C VAL A 10 4.07 20.47 6.12
N LYS A 11 4.90 19.44 5.99
CA LYS A 11 5.16 18.43 7.04
C LYS A 11 5.79 18.99 8.33
N ARG A 12 6.31 20.22 8.30
CA ARG A 12 6.95 20.90 9.43
C ARG A 12 6.01 21.89 10.14
N ILE A 13 4.79 22.02 9.65
CA ILE A 13 3.78 22.92 10.19
C ILE A 13 2.75 22.08 10.95
N ILE A 14 2.38 22.54 12.13
CA ILE A 14 1.37 21.92 13.00
C ILE A 14 0.22 22.91 13.19
N CYS A 15 -1.01 22.42 13.15
CA CYS A 15 -2.22 23.17 13.42
C CYS A 15 -2.98 22.47 14.55
N ASP A 16 -3.42 23.25 15.55
CA ASP A 16 -4.19 22.73 16.69
C ASP A 16 -5.68 22.67 16.38
N THR A 17 -6.16 23.47 15.41
CA THR A 17 -7.56 23.54 15.02
C THR A 17 -7.98 22.23 14.35
N PRO A 18 -9.02 21.53 14.83
CA PRO A 18 -9.45 20.27 14.22
C PRO A 18 -9.87 20.43 12.75
N ARG A 19 -9.37 19.55 11.87
CA ARG A 19 -9.76 19.51 10.44
C ARG A 19 -11.28 19.43 10.24
N SER A 20 -11.99 18.78 11.16
CA SER A 20 -13.43 18.51 11.06
C SER A 20 -14.32 19.76 11.05
N ILE A 21 -13.77 20.94 11.38
CA ILE A 21 -14.50 22.21 11.34
C ILE A 21 -14.70 22.70 9.91
N PHE A 22 -13.88 22.22 8.97
CA PHE A 22 -13.90 22.65 7.57
C PHE A 22 -14.60 21.62 6.68
N ASP A 23 -15.30 22.11 5.65
CA ASP A 23 -15.94 21.28 4.65
C ASP A 23 -14.89 20.60 3.75
N ASN A 24 -15.09 19.31 3.46
CA ASN A 24 -14.11 18.54 2.69
C ASN A 24 -14.10 18.92 1.20
N ASP A 25 -15.24 19.26 0.63
CA ASP A 25 -15.33 19.65 -0.78
C ASP A 25 -14.65 21.00 -0.98
N ASP A 26 -14.79 21.91 -0.01
CA ASP A 26 -14.08 23.19 -0.03
C ASP A 26 -12.58 23.03 0.14
N ILE A 27 -12.12 22.11 1.02
CA ILE A 27 -10.70 21.75 1.12
C ILE A 27 -10.19 21.16 -0.20
N GLU A 28 -10.95 20.27 -0.85
CA GLU A 28 -10.55 19.65 -2.12
C GLU A 28 -10.42 20.69 -3.23
N LYS A 29 -11.43 21.58 -3.37
CA LYS A 29 -11.41 22.67 -4.35
C LYS A 29 -10.23 23.60 -4.10
N ALA A 30 -9.98 23.99 -2.84
CA ALA A 30 -8.86 24.85 -2.48
C ALA A 30 -7.50 24.17 -2.74
N ALA A 31 -7.38 22.86 -2.48
CA ALA A 31 -6.17 22.11 -2.80
C ALA A 31 -5.89 22.13 -4.31
N GLN A 32 -6.92 21.93 -5.13
CA GLN A 32 -6.77 21.95 -6.58
C GLN A 32 -6.37 23.32 -7.12
N THR A 33 -6.88 24.42 -6.53
CA THR A 33 -6.46 25.77 -6.91
C THR A 33 -5.02 26.05 -6.49
N ILE A 34 -4.58 25.59 -5.31
CA ILE A 34 -3.17 25.66 -4.88
C ILE A 34 -2.25 24.98 -5.89
N LEU A 35 -2.61 23.77 -6.34
CA LEU A 35 -1.81 23.05 -7.34
C LEU A 35 -1.80 23.74 -8.69
N SER A 36 -2.93 24.32 -9.10
CA SER A 36 -3.07 25.02 -10.38
C SER A 36 -2.25 26.32 -10.42
N VAL A 37 -2.19 27.04 -9.29
CA VAL A 37 -1.41 28.29 -9.14
C VAL A 37 0.04 28.01 -8.77
N GLY A 38 0.34 26.84 -8.19
CA GLY A 38 1.66 26.49 -7.66
C GLY A 38 1.95 27.10 -6.28
N GLY A 39 0.92 27.45 -5.51
CA GLY A 39 1.10 28.03 -4.17
C GLY A 39 -0.15 28.68 -3.59
N LEU A 40 0.03 29.29 -2.41
CA LEU A 40 -1.01 30.05 -1.70
C LEU A 40 -0.94 31.53 -2.08
N ILE A 41 -2.08 32.10 -2.46
CA ILE A 41 -2.21 33.56 -2.64
C ILE A 41 -2.09 34.28 -1.28
N ASN A 42 -2.62 33.67 -0.23
CA ASN A 42 -2.52 34.16 1.14
C ASN A 42 -1.58 33.25 1.96
N PRO A 43 -0.30 33.63 2.16
CA PRO A 43 0.65 32.81 2.91
C PRO A 43 0.18 32.52 4.34
N LEU A 44 0.51 31.35 4.89
CA LEU A 44 0.17 31.03 6.29
C LEU A 44 0.94 31.94 7.25
N VAL A 45 0.35 32.32 8.37
CA VAL A 45 1.09 32.98 9.45
C VAL A 45 1.40 31.93 10.51
N VAL A 46 2.68 31.75 10.82
CA VAL A 46 3.16 30.69 11.72
C VAL A 46 4.12 31.24 12.76
N ALA A 47 4.07 30.70 13.98
CA ALA A 47 5.08 30.88 15.02
C ALA A 47 6.14 29.78 14.89
N ARG A 48 7.40 30.12 15.16
CA ARG A 48 8.45 29.10 15.33
C ARG A 48 8.20 28.34 16.64
N SER A 49 8.08 27.01 16.57
CA SER A 49 7.86 26.16 17.75
C SER A 49 9.10 25.34 18.15
N GLY A 50 10.15 25.35 17.33
CA GLY A 50 11.36 24.56 17.52
C GLY A 50 12.31 24.62 16.33
N PHE A 51 13.27 23.69 16.26
CA PHE A 51 14.22 23.65 15.16
C PHE A 51 13.53 23.25 13.85
N GLN A 52 13.29 24.23 12.97
CA GLN A 52 12.60 24.07 11.70
C GLN A 52 11.15 23.55 11.84
N SER A 53 10.52 23.71 13.00
CA SER A 53 9.11 23.39 13.23
C SER A 53 8.32 24.65 13.48
N TYR A 54 7.08 24.67 12.97
CA TYR A 54 6.23 25.84 12.98
C TYR A 54 4.82 25.47 13.42
N LYS A 55 4.13 26.42 14.04
CA LYS A 55 2.75 26.29 14.49
C LYS A 55 1.90 27.35 13.81
N VAL A 56 0.74 26.96 13.27
CA VAL A 56 -0.20 27.91 12.65
C VAL A 56 -0.73 28.89 13.69
N ILE A 57 -0.66 30.19 13.36
CA ILE A 57 -1.31 31.28 14.09
C ILE A 57 -2.57 31.71 13.35
N ASN A 58 -2.50 31.80 12.02
CA ASN A 58 -3.63 32.17 11.16
C ASN A 58 -3.51 31.48 9.78
N GLY A 59 -4.66 31.09 9.24
CA GLY A 59 -4.77 30.35 7.98
C GLY A 59 -5.00 28.85 8.19
N ASP A 60 -5.84 28.46 9.15
CA ASP A 60 -6.12 27.04 9.44
C ASP A 60 -6.75 26.31 8.25
N PHE A 61 -7.68 26.97 7.54
CA PHE A 61 -8.28 26.43 6.32
C PHE A 61 -7.23 26.24 5.22
N GLU A 62 -6.41 27.27 4.98
CA GLU A 62 -5.33 27.23 4.00
C GLU A 62 -4.29 26.15 4.33
N TYR A 63 -4.02 25.91 5.62
CA TYR A 63 -3.15 24.82 6.06
C TYR A 63 -3.72 23.46 5.65
N TYR A 64 -5.01 23.22 5.89
CA TYR A 64 -5.64 21.95 5.49
C TYR A 64 -5.74 21.78 3.98
N ALA A 65 -6.01 22.86 3.24
CA ALA A 65 -5.94 22.87 1.79
C ALA A 65 -4.54 22.53 1.28
N ALA A 66 -3.49 23.07 1.91
CA ALA A 66 -2.09 22.75 1.57
C ALA A 66 -1.71 21.30 1.90
N VAL A 67 -2.14 20.78 3.06
CA VAL A 67 -1.96 19.35 3.39
C VAL A 67 -2.62 18.48 2.32
N ARG A 68 -3.84 18.84 1.90
CA ARG A 68 -4.56 18.11 0.87
C ARG A 68 -3.88 18.22 -0.50
N ALA A 69 -3.37 19.40 -0.88
CA ALA A 69 -2.60 19.58 -2.11
C ALA A 69 -1.37 18.68 -2.14
N ARG A 70 -0.65 18.55 -1.01
CA ARG A 70 0.49 17.63 -0.86
C ARG A 70 0.10 16.16 -1.02
N GLU A 71 -1.08 15.77 -0.55
CA GLU A 71 -1.59 14.40 -0.71
C GLU A 71 -1.93 14.08 -2.17
N ILE A 72 -2.40 15.06 -2.93
CA ILE A 72 -2.74 14.92 -4.36
C ILE A 72 -1.46 14.87 -5.20
N ASP A 73 -0.56 15.83 -5.05
CA ASP A 73 0.73 15.88 -5.74
C ASP A 73 1.83 16.36 -4.79
N LEU A 74 2.72 15.44 -4.40
CA LEU A 74 3.81 15.74 -3.49
C LEU A 74 4.78 16.78 -4.05
N LYS A 75 5.10 16.73 -5.35
CA LYS A 75 6.12 17.58 -5.95
C LYS A 75 5.68 19.04 -5.99
N LEU A 76 4.39 19.26 -6.24
CA LEU A 76 3.81 20.61 -6.31
C LEU A 76 3.31 21.10 -4.93
N GLY A 77 2.90 20.20 -4.05
CA GLY A 77 2.34 20.53 -2.72
C GLY A 77 3.31 20.38 -1.54
N GLU A 78 4.60 20.09 -1.74
CA GLU A 78 5.55 19.87 -0.63
C GLU A 78 5.75 21.12 0.23
N MET A 79 5.82 22.29 -0.41
CA MET A 79 6.23 23.56 0.19
C MET A 79 5.12 24.60 0.11
N VAL A 80 4.98 25.40 1.17
CA VAL A 80 4.04 26.52 1.21
C VAL A 80 4.72 27.81 1.63
N SER A 81 4.24 28.91 1.06
CA SER A 81 4.62 30.25 1.47
C SER A 81 4.08 30.54 2.87
N VAL A 82 4.95 31.00 3.76
CA VAL A 82 4.59 31.35 5.14
C VAL A 82 5.23 32.67 5.56
N TYR A 83 4.53 33.37 6.46
CA TYR A 83 5.04 34.44 7.30
C TYR A 83 5.41 33.85 8.67
N ILE A 84 6.68 33.87 9.02
CA ILE A 84 7.21 33.39 10.30
C ILE A 84 7.30 34.56 11.27
N VAL A 85 6.64 34.39 12.41
CA VAL A 85 6.64 35.30 13.56
C VAL A 85 7.61 34.76 14.60
N GLU A 86 8.44 35.63 15.16
CA GLU A 86 9.33 35.34 16.28
C GLU A 86 8.70 35.92 17.58
N ASP A 87 8.91 35.26 18.72
CA ASP A 87 8.13 35.41 19.98
C ASP A 87 8.02 36.83 20.57
N ASP A 88 8.88 37.76 20.17
CA ASP A 88 8.97 39.10 20.77
C ASP A 88 7.84 40.07 20.36
N ASN A 89 6.85 39.65 19.55
CA ASN A 89 6.03 40.62 18.83
C ASN A 89 4.58 40.23 18.47
N ASN A 90 3.94 39.40 19.30
CA ASN A 90 2.59 38.87 19.04
C ASN A 90 1.51 39.95 18.82
N GLU A 91 1.50 41.06 19.57
CA GLU A 91 0.38 42.03 19.53
C GLU A 91 0.24 42.78 18.20
N VAL A 92 1.36 43.24 17.61
CA VAL A 92 1.32 43.98 16.34
C VAL A 92 0.94 43.08 15.18
N ILE A 93 1.39 41.82 15.21
CA ILE A 93 1.05 40.83 14.18
C ILE A 93 -0.42 40.43 14.27
N VAL A 94 -0.93 40.15 15.48
CA VAL A 94 -2.37 39.87 15.70
C VAL A 94 -3.22 41.02 15.15
N LYS A 95 -2.87 42.27 15.46
CA LYS A 95 -3.58 43.44 14.94
C LYS A 95 -3.54 43.55 13.41
N GLN A 96 -2.44 43.16 12.76
CA GLN A 96 -2.40 43.11 11.29
C GLN A 96 -3.26 42.00 10.71
N ILE A 97 -3.28 40.82 11.35
CA ILE A 97 -4.15 39.71 10.93
C ILE A 97 -5.62 40.16 10.99
N GLU A 98 -6.05 40.76 12.09
CA GLU A 98 -7.41 41.30 12.24
C GLU A 98 -7.76 42.33 11.15
N LEU A 99 -6.84 43.27 10.88
CA LEU A 99 -7.09 44.37 9.94
C LEU A 99 -7.04 44.00 8.47
N PHE A 100 -6.24 42.99 8.10
CA PHE A 100 -5.96 42.67 6.69
C PHE A 100 -6.50 41.31 6.24
N ARG A 101 -6.79 40.39 7.17
CA ARG A 101 -7.25 39.03 6.84
C ARG A 101 -8.67 38.76 7.32
N ASP A 102 -8.99 39.18 8.54
CA ASP A 102 -10.27 38.83 9.16
C ASP A 102 -11.39 39.86 8.89
N LYS A 103 -11.11 40.94 8.15
CA LYS A 103 -12.11 41.95 7.76
C LYS A 103 -13.32 41.40 7.01
N ASN A 104 -13.21 40.21 6.42
CA ASN A 104 -14.31 39.55 5.70
C ASN A 104 -15.12 38.59 6.59
N ASN A 105 -14.76 38.43 7.87
CA ASN A 105 -15.38 37.51 8.84
C ASN A 105 -16.13 38.22 9.98
N LEU A 106 -16.77 39.37 9.73
CA LEU A 106 -17.70 39.96 10.69
C LEU A 106 -19.13 39.43 10.45
N PRO A 107 -19.61 38.51 11.28
CA PRO A 107 -20.85 38.69 12.00
C PRO A 107 -20.53 39.20 13.40
N GLU A 108 -21.24 40.24 13.84
CA GLU A 108 -21.24 40.67 15.24
C GLU A 108 -21.53 39.47 16.14
N MET A 109 -20.56 39.05 16.97
CA MET A 109 -20.79 38.08 18.05
C MET A 109 -20.57 38.74 19.40
N THR A 110 -21.63 39.38 19.89
CA THR A 110 -21.89 39.41 21.33
C THR A 110 -22.69 38.17 21.71
N GLY A 111 -22.14 37.33 22.59
CA GLY A 111 -22.91 36.34 23.36
C GLY A 111 -22.62 34.87 23.03
N THR A 112 -22.17 34.16 24.06
CA THR A 112 -22.29 32.71 24.34
C THR A 112 -22.57 31.80 23.15
N THR A 113 -21.59 30.95 22.80
CA THR A 113 -21.71 29.89 21.78
C THR A 113 -22.80 28.88 22.16
N ILE A 114 -24.03 29.14 21.73
CA ILE A 114 -25.07 28.14 21.63
C ILE A 114 -24.86 27.49 20.25
N ILE A 115 -24.36 26.25 20.24
CA ILE A 115 -24.32 25.44 19.02
C ILE A 115 -25.76 25.32 18.52
N SER A 116 -26.06 25.90 17.37
CA SER A 116 -27.42 25.85 16.83
C SER A 116 -27.75 24.42 16.39
N GLN A 117 -29.01 24.04 16.52
CA GLN A 117 -29.51 22.75 16.06
C GLN A 117 -29.34 22.57 14.54
N GLU A 118 -29.27 23.69 13.80
CA GLU A 118 -28.94 23.72 12.37
C GLU A 118 -27.50 23.30 12.09
N THR A 119 -26.53 23.75 12.90
CA THR A 119 -25.12 23.33 12.79
C THR A 119 -24.93 21.86 13.14
N LEU A 120 -25.70 21.32 14.10
CA LEU A 120 -25.69 19.89 14.39
C LEU A 120 -26.29 19.07 13.24
N ASN A 121 -27.39 19.54 12.65
CA ASN A 121 -28.03 18.86 11.52
C ASN A 121 -27.16 18.89 10.25
N SER A 122 -26.41 19.97 10.00
CA SER A 122 -25.48 20.01 8.87
C SER A 122 -24.27 19.09 9.09
N PHE A 123 -23.77 18.99 10.32
CA PHE A 123 -22.72 18.05 10.68
C PHE A 123 -23.15 16.59 10.53
N VAL A 124 -24.36 16.24 10.99
CA VAL A 124 -24.92 14.89 10.83
C VAL A 124 -25.08 14.54 9.35
N LYS A 125 -25.62 15.44 8.53
CA LYS A 125 -25.73 15.24 7.08
C LYS A 125 -24.35 15.05 6.41
N SER A 126 -23.33 15.78 6.86
CA SER A 126 -21.96 15.61 6.37
C SER A 126 -21.35 14.27 6.77
N ILE A 127 -21.69 13.75 7.96
CA ILE A 127 -21.30 12.39 8.36
C ILE A 127 -22.02 11.34 7.50
N GLU A 128 -23.33 11.48 7.29
CA GLU A 128 -24.12 10.57 6.45
C GLU A 128 -23.53 10.50 5.04
N SER A 129 -23.26 11.64 4.39
CA SER A 129 -22.68 11.65 3.04
C SER A 129 -21.28 11.02 2.98
N ARG A 130 -20.46 11.21 4.01
CA ARG A 130 -19.14 10.55 4.11
C ARG A 130 -19.25 9.05 4.29
N ILE A 131 -20.20 8.58 5.10
CA ILE A 131 -20.45 7.15 5.31
C ILE A 131 -20.92 6.52 4.01
N ASP A 132 -21.86 7.15 3.29
CA ASP A 132 -22.36 6.64 2.02
C ASP A 132 -21.25 6.58 0.97
N ASN A 133 -20.43 7.62 0.87
CA ASN A 133 -19.28 7.65 -0.06
C ASN A 133 -18.23 6.57 0.28
N LEU A 134 -17.94 6.34 1.57
CA LEU A 134 -17.03 5.28 2.00
C LEU A 134 -17.63 3.89 1.73
N ALA A 135 -18.93 3.70 1.98
CA ALA A 135 -19.61 2.45 1.68
C ALA A 135 -19.58 2.15 0.19
N HIS A 136 -19.86 3.14 -0.66
CA HIS A 136 -19.77 2.99 -2.12
C HIS A 136 -18.36 2.61 -2.58
N LYS A 137 -17.32 3.32 -2.12
CA LYS A 137 -15.93 3.00 -2.45
C LYS A 137 -15.53 1.59 -2.00
N LEU A 138 -15.92 1.18 -0.79
CA LEU A 138 -15.63 -0.17 -0.29
C LEU A 138 -16.33 -1.27 -1.11
N ILE A 139 -17.56 -1.04 -1.55
CA ILE A 139 -18.30 -1.98 -2.41
C ILE A 139 -17.62 -2.09 -3.77
N GLU A 140 -17.22 -0.96 -4.36
CA GLU A 140 -16.55 -0.91 -5.65
C GLU A 140 -15.17 -1.57 -5.60
N GLU A 141 -14.34 -1.24 -4.61
CA GLU A 141 -13.03 -1.87 -4.39
C GLU A 141 -13.17 -3.38 -4.14
N ASN A 142 -14.17 -3.83 -3.38
CA ASN A 142 -14.39 -5.25 -3.16
C ASN A 142 -14.85 -5.97 -4.44
N LYS A 143 -15.65 -5.30 -5.29
CA LYS A 143 -16.06 -5.84 -6.58
C LYS A 143 -14.88 -5.98 -7.53
N GLU A 144 -14.01 -4.97 -7.58
CA GLU A 144 -12.76 -5.02 -8.35
C GLU A 144 -11.81 -6.10 -7.84
N LYS A 145 -11.60 -6.18 -6.52
CA LYS A 145 -10.79 -7.24 -5.90
C LYS A 145 -11.33 -8.62 -6.22
N PHE A 146 -12.64 -8.82 -6.16
CA PHE A 146 -13.25 -10.10 -6.51
C PHE A 146 -13.06 -10.46 -7.99
N GLN A 147 -13.20 -9.49 -8.89
CA GLN A 147 -12.95 -9.69 -10.33
C GLN A 147 -11.47 -10.00 -10.60
N LEU A 148 -10.56 -9.24 -9.99
CA LEU A 148 -9.12 -9.47 -10.08
C LEU A 148 -8.73 -10.83 -9.49
N GLU A 149 -9.32 -11.26 -8.38
CA GLU A 149 -9.08 -12.59 -7.81
C GLU A 149 -9.59 -13.71 -8.73
N ALA A 150 -10.74 -13.52 -9.38
CA ALA A 150 -11.27 -14.46 -10.36
C ALA A 150 -10.36 -14.52 -11.60
N GLU A 151 -9.93 -13.37 -12.14
CA GLU A 151 -8.99 -13.29 -13.25
C GLU A 151 -7.62 -13.88 -12.87
N LEU A 152 -7.10 -13.60 -11.68
CA LEU A 152 -5.86 -14.20 -11.18
C LEU A 152 -5.99 -15.70 -10.99
N LYS A 153 -7.16 -16.21 -10.61
CA LYS A 153 -7.42 -17.66 -10.52
C LYS A 153 -7.43 -18.29 -11.91
N ASP A 154 -8.00 -17.61 -12.90
CA ASP A 154 -8.02 -18.07 -14.29
C ASP A 154 -6.67 -17.92 -14.99
N ILE A 155 -5.91 -16.86 -14.68
CA ILE A 155 -4.52 -16.68 -15.12
C ILE A 155 -3.61 -17.69 -14.43
N LYS A 156 -3.76 -17.96 -13.13
CA LYS A 156 -3.02 -19.06 -12.45
C LYS A 156 -3.35 -20.42 -13.04
N LYS A 157 -4.60 -20.66 -13.45
CA LYS A 157 -4.96 -21.87 -14.20
C LYS A 157 -4.31 -21.91 -15.59
N LYS A 158 -4.19 -20.76 -16.27
CA LYS A 158 -3.54 -20.65 -17.59
C LYS A 158 -2.00 -20.62 -17.54
N GLN A 159 -1.40 -20.23 -16.41
CA GLN A 159 0.04 -20.22 -16.15
C GLN A 159 0.57 -21.57 -15.62
N LEU A 160 -0.28 -22.61 -15.52
CA LEU A 160 0.18 -23.95 -15.15
C LEU A 160 1.01 -24.66 -16.23
N ILE A 161 1.22 -24.05 -17.41
CA ILE A 161 1.85 -24.74 -18.55
C ILE A 161 3.22 -24.12 -18.84
N ASP A 162 4.22 -24.52 -18.05
CA ASP A 162 5.57 -24.93 -18.51
C ASP A 162 6.44 -25.40 -17.33
N ILE A 163 5.88 -26.13 -16.35
CA ILE A 163 6.72 -26.69 -15.27
C ILE A 163 7.54 -27.82 -15.88
N LYS A 164 8.80 -27.52 -16.20
CA LYS A 164 9.71 -28.53 -16.76
C LYS A 164 9.84 -29.67 -15.74
N PRO A 165 9.87 -30.93 -16.17
CA PRO A 165 10.01 -32.07 -15.25
C PRO A 165 11.17 -31.95 -14.26
N LEU A 166 12.24 -31.22 -14.62
CA LEU A 166 13.36 -30.92 -13.73
C LEU A 166 12.95 -30.03 -12.54
N ASP A 167 12.11 -29.03 -12.77
CA ASP A 167 11.63 -28.13 -11.73
C ASP A 167 10.78 -28.88 -10.71
N ILE A 168 10.03 -29.90 -11.15
CA ILE A 168 9.26 -30.78 -10.25
C ILE A 168 10.20 -31.50 -9.27
N PHE A 169 11.33 -32.05 -9.74
CA PHE A 169 12.28 -32.74 -8.86
C PHE A 169 12.95 -31.79 -7.84
N ASN A 170 13.25 -30.55 -8.25
CA ASN A 170 13.93 -29.57 -7.41
C ASN A 170 13.00 -28.83 -6.44
N THR A 171 11.74 -28.57 -6.81
CA THR A 171 10.87 -27.64 -6.06
C THR A 171 9.72 -28.30 -5.32
N PHE A 172 9.19 -29.45 -5.78
CA PHE A 172 7.97 -30.00 -5.18
C PHE A 172 8.18 -30.50 -3.76
N GLU A 173 7.17 -30.30 -2.91
CA GLU A 173 7.16 -30.88 -1.57
C GLU A 173 6.99 -32.40 -1.61
N LYS A 174 7.45 -33.09 -0.56
CA LYS A 174 7.44 -34.56 -0.47
C LYS A 174 6.09 -35.19 -0.84
N LEU A 175 4.99 -34.65 -0.32
CA LEU A 175 3.64 -35.18 -0.59
C LEU A 175 3.19 -34.94 -2.04
N GLN A 176 3.54 -33.79 -2.63
CA GLN A 176 3.21 -33.47 -4.02
C GLN A 176 4.01 -34.34 -4.98
N LEU A 177 5.29 -34.56 -4.69
CA LEU A 177 6.18 -35.40 -5.49
C LEU A 177 5.76 -36.87 -5.46
N VAL A 178 5.34 -37.40 -4.30
CA VAL A 178 4.77 -38.77 -4.23
C VAL A 178 3.53 -38.89 -5.12
N ARG A 179 2.59 -37.94 -5.04
CA ARG A 179 1.37 -37.95 -5.88
C ARG A 179 1.70 -37.90 -7.37
N LYS A 180 2.61 -37.02 -7.79
CA LYS A 180 3.06 -36.92 -9.19
C LYS A 180 3.77 -38.20 -9.66
N LEU A 181 4.56 -38.86 -8.82
CA LEU A 181 5.17 -40.14 -9.16
C LEU A 181 4.14 -41.28 -9.25
N MET A 182 3.12 -41.29 -8.41
CA MET A 182 2.04 -42.28 -8.47
C MET A 182 1.22 -42.19 -9.76
N GLN A 183 1.03 -40.99 -10.33
CA GLN A 183 0.40 -40.79 -11.64
C GLN A 183 1.14 -41.52 -12.78
N THR A 184 2.43 -41.85 -12.57
CA THR A 184 3.24 -42.58 -13.55
C THR A 184 3.12 -44.10 -13.45
N GLY A 185 2.19 -44.60 -12.61
CA GLY A 185 1.93 -46.03 -12.39
C GLY A 185 2.82 -46.65 -11.30
N MET A 186 3.50 -45.84 -10.49
CA MET A 186 4.27 -46.33 -9.33
C MET A 186 3.33 -46.62 -8.15
N ASN A 187 3.62 -47.69 -7.41
CA ASN A 187 2.91 -47.96 -6.16
C ASN A 187 3.38 -46.98 -5.05
N GLU A 188 2.53 -46.75 -4.05
CA GLU A 188 2.76 -45.77 -2.99
C GLU A 188 4.09 -46.00 -2.25
N GLY A 189 4.41 -47.26 -1.92
CA GLY A 189 5.63 -47.61 -1.21
C GLY A 189 6.93 -47.45 -2.02
N GLU A 190 6.88 -47.59 -3.34
CA GLU A 190 7.99 -47.33 -4.26
C GLU A 190 8.16 -45.83 -4.48
N GLY A 191 7.05 -45.11 -4.71
CA GLY A 191 7.02 -43.67 -4.86
C GLY A 191 7.59 -42.95 -3.65
N GLN A 192 7.23 -43.37 -2.43
CA GLN A 192 7.72 -42.77 -1.20
C GLN A 192 9.23 -42.96 -1.00
N LYS A 193 9.76 -44.16 -1.31
CA LYS A 193 11.22 -44.43 -1.24
C LYS A 193 12.01 -43.63 -2.27
N ILE A 194 11.47 -43.46 -3.47
CA ILE A 194 12.10 -42.67 -4.52
C ILE A 194 12.08 -41.19 -4.13
N THR A 195 10.94 -40.69 -3.64
CA THR A 195 10.83 -39.32 -3.11
C THR A 195 11.82 -39.07 -1.98
N ASP A 196 11.95 -39.99 -1.02
CA ASP A 196 12.92 -39.85 0.08
C ASP A 196 14.36 -39.74 -0.44
N ALA A 197 14.71 -40.53 -1.46
CA ALA A 197 16.01 -40.46 -2.10
C ALA A 197 16.21 -39.15 -2.88
N ILE A 198 15.19 -38.65 -3.57
CA ILE A 198 15.21 -37.36 -4.29
C ILE A 198 15.40 -36.21 -3.33
N VAL A 199 14.62 -36.15 -2.24
CA VAL A 199 14.71 -35.09 -1.22
C VAL A 199 16.09 -35.09 -0.58
N LYS A 200 16.60 -36.27 -0.21
CA LYS A 200 17.94 -36.39 0.37
C LYS A 200 19.05 -35.89 -0.57
N GLU A 201 18.97 -36.21 -1.85
CA GLU A 201 19.97 -35.80 -2.83
C GLU A 201 19.87 -34.30 -3.17
N ARG A 202 18.65 -33.74 -3.31
CA ARG A 202 18.48 -32.32 -3.62
C ARG A 202 18.83 -31.41 -2.44
N ASP A 203 18.62 -31.87 -1.21
CA ASP A 203 19.03 -31.14 0.00
C ASP A 203 20.56 -30.96 0.07
N MET A 204 21.31 -31.86 -0.57
CA MET A 204 22.76 -31.73 -0.72
C MET A 204 23.15 -30.82 -1.89
N LYS A 205 22.53 -31.05 -3.06
CA LYS A 205 22.74 -30.25 -4.27
C LYS A 205 21.55 -30.44 -5.20
N LEU A 206 20.95 -29.32 -5.65
CA LEU A 206 19.91 -29.31 -6.68
C LEU A 206 20.37 -30.08 -7.94
N PHE A 207 19.42 -30.68 -8.64
CA PHE A 207 19.70 -31.42 -9.87
C PHE A 207 19.88 -30.45 -11.03
N ASP A 208 20.96 -30.64 -11.78
CA ASP A 208 21.27 -29.81 -12.95
C ASP A 208 20.56 -30.32 -14.22
N SER A 209 20.15 -31.59 -14.26
CA SER A 209 19.45 -32.21 -15.39
C SER A 209 18.67 -33.47 -14.99
N LEU A 210 17.79 -33.95 -15.88
CA LEU A 210 17.08 -35.23 -15.67
C LEU A 210 18.02 -36.44 -15.69
N ILE A 211 19.16 -36.33 -16.36
CA ILE A 211 20.21 -37.37 -16.35
C ILE A 211 20.84 -37.43 -14.95
N ASP A 212 21.10 -36.25 -14.35
CA ASP A 212 21.63 -36.13 -12.98
C ASP A 212 20.69 -36.79 -11.95
N VAL A 213 19.37 -36.61 -12.12
CA VAL A 213 18.35 -37.30 -11.29
C VAL A 213 18.49 -38.83 -11.41
N VAL A 214 18.62 -39.37 -12.62
CA VAL A 214 18.75 -40.83 -12.86
C VAL A 214 20.04 -41.41 -12.28
N GLU A 215 21.13 -40.63 -12.26
CA GLU A 215 22.43 -41.06 -11.78
C GLU A 215 22.55 -41.03 -10.25
N ARG A 216 22.01 -39.99 -9.63
CA ARG A 216 22.15 -39.73 -8.19
C ARG A 216 21.08 -40.42 -7.35
N VAL A 217 19.84 -40.51 -7.83
CA VAL A 217 18.74 -41.10 -7.07
C VAL A 217 18.90 -42.62 -7.02
N LYS A 218 19.34 -43.15 -5.88
CA LYS A 218 19.55 -44.58 -5.64
C LYS A 218 18.74 -45.06 -4.44
N ILE A 219 18.04 -46.19 -4.61
CA ILE A 219 17.25 -46.83 -3.56
C ILE A 219 17.92 -48.13 -3.09
N LYS A 220 17.83 -48.41 -1.80
CA LYS A 220 18.41 -49.60 -1.17
C LYS A 220 17.49 -50.81 -1.38
N GLN A 221 18.00 -51.89 -1.99
CA GLN A 221 17.26 -53.16 -2.10
C GLN A 221 17.47 -54.07 -0.89
N LYS A 222 16.58 -55.06 -0.74
CA LYS A 222 16.60 -56.08 0.34
C LYS A 222 17.94 -56.83 0.47
N ASN A 223 18.77 -56.86 -0.57
CA ASN A 223 20.08 -57.52 -0.58
C ASN A 223 21.28 -56.56 -0.38
N ASN A 224 21.06 -55.40 0.25
CA ASN A 224 22.09 -54.38 0.52
C ASN A 224 22.78 -53.78 -0.73
N LYS A 225 22.26 -54.06 -1.93
CA LYS A 225 22.70 -53.46 -3.21
C LYS A 225 21.86 -52.21 -3.50
N PHE A 226 22.52 -51.17 -4.00
CA PHE A 226 21.85 -49.95 -4.46
C PHE A 226 21.40 -50.14 -5.91
N LYS A 227 20.11 -49.90 -6.18
CA LYS A 227 19.55 -49.85 -7.54
C LYS A 227 19.20 -48.39 -7.87
N LYS A 228 19.30 -48.01 -9.15
CA LYS A 228 18.76 -46.74 -9.63
C LYS A 228 17.29 -46.62 -9.22
N GLY A 229 16.93 -45.54 -8.54
CA GLY A 229 15.56 -45.26 -8.10
C GLY A 229 14.64 -45.00 -9.27
N ILE A 230 15.15 -44.29 -10.28
CA ILE A 230 14.48 -44.05 -11.55
C ILE A 230 15.42 -44.51 -12.68
N SER A 231 14.96 -45.38 -13.58
CA SER A 231 15.72 -45.77 -14.77
C SER A 231 15.51 -44.75 -15.90
N SER A 232 16.41 -44.69 -16.88
CA SER A 232 16.26 -43.78 -18.02
C SER A 232 14.94 -43.99 -18.78
N GLU A 233 14.54 -45.25 -18.99
CA GLU A 233 13.24 -45.58 -19.59
C GLU A 233 12.05 -45.09 -18.75
N ARG A 234 12.15 -45.20 -17.42
CA ARG A 234 11.12 -44.69 -16.52
C ARG A 234 11.11 -43.17 -16.48
N MET A 235 12.26 -42.52 -16.55
CA MET A 235 12.35 -41.06 -16.64
C MET A 235 11.63 -40.55 -17.88
N LEU A 236 11.79 -41.22 -19.03
CA LEU A 236 11.05 -40.87 -20.26
C LEU A 236 9.54 -41.02 -20.08
N LYS A 237 9.06 -42.06 -19.38
CA LYS A 237 7.62 -42.22 -19.06
C LYS A 237 7.12 -41.14 -18.11
N ILE A 238 7.93 -40.79 -17.11
CA ILE A 238 7.61 -39.72 -16.16
C ILE A 238 7.47 -38.40 -16.90
N THR A 239 8.43 -38.05 -17.75
CA THR A 239 8.39 -36.81 -18.54
C THR A 239 7.22 -36.81 -19.51
N ASP A 240 6.93 -37.93 -20.20
CA ASP A 240 5.83 -38.03 -21.15
C ASP A 240 4.46 -37.87 -20.46
N ILE A 241 4.28 -38.42 -19.26
CA ILE A 241 3.03 -38.28 -18.49
C ILE A 241 2.92 -36.86 -17.92
N TRP A 242 3.99 -36.33 -17.34
CA TRP A 242 3.96 -34.99 -16.72
C TRP A 242 3.84 -33.85 -17.73
N LEU A 243 4.27 -34.05 -18.98
CA LEU A 243 4.07 -33.09 -20.07
C LEU A 243 2.71 -33.24 -20.76
N ARG A 244 1.95 -34.32 -20.49
CA ARG A 244 0.61 -34.57 -21.04
C ARG A 244 -0.53 -34.23 -20.08
N ASP A 245 -0.24 -34.13 -18.79
CA ASP A 245 -1.18 -33.75 -17.73
C ASP A 245 -1.37 -32.21 -17.61
N ASP A 246 -0.85 -31.45 -18.58
CA ASP A 246 -1.01 -30.00 -18.74
C ASP A 246 -2.06 -29.67 -19.82
#